data_AF-A0A6H1KWZ4-F1
#
_entry.id   AF-A0A6H1KWZ4-F1
#
_cell.length_a   1.000
_cell.length_b   1.000
_cell.length_c   1.000
_cell.angle_alpha   90.00
_cell.angle_beta   90.00
_cell.angle_gamma   90.00
#
_symmetry.space_group_name_H-M   'P 1'
#
loop_
_entity.id
_entity.type
_entity.pdbx_description
1 polymer ?
#
loop_
_entity_poly.entity_id
_entity_poly.type
_entity_poly.pdbx_seq_one_letter_code
_entity_poly.pdbx_strand_id
1 'polypeptide(L)'
;MRDQPSHLPPPEDVLEIGAPDQFAALAHPLRQRLLFALGHRPATISQLAAQLDAKKGNVAHHLKVLREAGLVHVAETRQVRGGTEQYYQRTARQMVVAEPQAAGTAAMLAAIAQELDLSPAETHLTLRHLRLSPAKARELGEALAKLVDEAEENAEDQPVHGVLVALYQQALPTSTTSSA
;
A
#
# COMPACT_ATOMS: atom_id res chain seq x y z
N MET A 1 20.89 32.96 15.68
CA MET A 1 19.52 33.55 15.66
C MET A 1 18.66 32.61 14.83
N ARG A 2 17.85 31.80 15.52
CA ARG A 2 16.77 30.88 15.07
C ARG A 2 16.98 30.10 13.76
N ASP A 3 17.47 28.86 13.89
CA ASP A 3 17.07 27.75 13.02
C ASP A 3 15.59 27.48 13.28
N GLN A 4 14.77 27.70 12.26
CA GLN A 4 13.35 27.38 12.28
C GLN A 4 13.22 25.91 11.86
N PRO A 5 12.67 24.99 12.68
CA PRO A 5 12.43 23.64 12.23
C PRO A 5 11.47 23.72 11.04
N SER A 6 11.89 23.15 9.91
CA SER A 6 11.03 22.96 8.74
C SER A 6 9.86 22.10 9.17
N HIS A 7 8.75 22.73 9.55
CA HIS A 7 7.50 22.04 9.78
C HIS A 7 7.03 21.58 8.39
N LEU A 8 7.46 20.37 8.00
CA LEU A 8 6.77 19.62 6.98
C LEU A 8 5.29 19.60 7.41
N PRO A 9 4.34 19.92 6.51
CA PRO A 9 2.94 19.76 6.85
C PRO A 9 2.76 18.33 7.37
N PRO A 10 1.97 18.11 8.43
CA PRO A 10 1.66 16.75 8.85
C PRO A 10 1.19 16.00 7.59
N PRO A 11 1.64 14.74 7.37
CA PRO A 11 1.12 13.97 6.25
C PRO A 11 -0.40 14.06 6.30
N GLU A 12 -1.03 14.38 5.18
CA GLU A 12 -2.48 14.30 5.12
C GLU A 12 -2.88 12.93 5.68
N ASP A 13 -3.82 12.89 6.63
CA ASP A 13 -4.23 11.61 7.21
C ASP A 13 -4.70 10.65 6.10
N VAL A 14 -5.29 11.22 5.04
CA VAL A 14 -5.81 10.52 3.87
C VAL A 14 -5.37 11.21 2.58
N LEU A 15 -4.79 10.45 1.64
CA LEU A 15 -4.60 10.86 0.24
C LEU A 15 -5.59 10.12 -0.65
N GLU A 16 -6.42 10.86 -1.39
CA GLU A 16 -7.23 10.29 -2.47
C GLU A 16 -6.39 10.10 -3.74
N ILE A 17 -6.40 8.88 -4.25
CA ILE A 17 -5.75 8.48 -5.50
C ILE A 17 -6.76 8.63 -6.63
N GLY A 18 -6.49 9.57 -7.52
CA GLY A 18 -7.34 9.87 -8.67
C GLY A 18 -6.61 10.31 -9.92
N ALA A 19 -5.30 10.62 -9.83
CA ALA A 19 -4.54 11.06 -10.99
C ALA A 19 -4.05 9.86 -11.84
N PRO A 20 -4.01 9.97 -13.18
CA PRO A 20 -3.51 8.92 -14.07
C PRO A 20 -2.12 8.39 -13.68
N ASP A 21 -1.21 9.29 -13.30
CA ASP A 21 0.16 8.93 -12.94
C ASP A 21 0.22 8.15 -11.61
N GLN A 22 -0.69 8.45 -10.67
CA GLN A 22 -0.83 7.67 -9.44
C GLN A 22 -1.33 6.26 -9.74
N PHE A 23 -2.34 6.12 -10.61
CA PHE A 23 -2.82 4.80 -11.02
C PHE A 23 -1.73 3.98 -11.73
N ALA A 24 -0.99 4.61 -12.66
CA ALA A 24 0.13 3.97 -13.34
C ALA A 24 1.23 3.55 -12.34
N ALA A 25 1.50 4.37 -11.32
CA ALA A 25 2.41 4.03 -10.26
C ALA A 25 1.91 2.83 -9.41
N LEU A 26 0.61 2.72 -9.16
CA LEU A 26 0.03 1.62 -8.38
C LEU A 26 -0.05 0.30 -9.15
N ALA A 27 0.05 0.32 -10.48
CA ALA A 27 -0.01 -0.87 -11.34
C ALA A 27 1.26 -1.76 -11.33
N HIS A 28 2.16 -1.62 -10.35
CA HIS A 28 3.38 -2.43 -10.26
C HIS A 28 3.58 -3.03 -8.86
N PRO A 29 3.77 -4.37 -8.75
CA PRO A 29 3.87 -5.03 -7.45
C PRO A 29 4.99 -4.50 -6.55
N LEU A 30 6.19 -4.23 -7.09
CA LEU A 30 7.27 -3.70 -6.27
C LEU A 30 6.99 -2.27 -5.75
N ARG A 31 6.22 -1.46 -6.50
CA ARG A 31 5.85 -0.12 -6.05
C ARG A 31 4.84 -0.19 -4.91
N GLN A 32 3.90 -1.14 -4.97
CA GLN A 32 3.00 -1.46 -3.86
C GLN A 32 3.77 -1.93 -2.61
N ARG A 33 4.72 -2.86 -2.76
CA ARG A 33 5.58 -3.31 -1.65
C ARG A 33 6.42 -2.18 -1.04
N LEU A 34 6.94 -1.27 -1.86
CA LEU A 34 7.66 -0.08 -1.39
C LEU A 34 6.72 0.84 -0.59
N LEU A 35 5.50 1.08 -1.08
CA LEU A 35 4.50 1.82 -0.32
C LEU A 35 4.24 1.12 1.01
N PHE A 36 3.95 -0.18 1.05
CA PHE A 36 3.75 -0.94 2.29
C PHE A 36 4.88 -0.70 3.30
N ALA A 37 6.13 -0.91 2.90
CA ALA A 37 7.30 -0.68 3.75
C ALA A 37 7.42 0.76 4.29
N LEU A 38 7.02 1.76 3.50
CA LEU A 38 7.15 3.18 3.82
C LEU A 38 5.98 3.76 4.64
N GLY A 39 5.02 2.94 5.05
CA GLY A 39 3.85 3.40 5.81
C GLY A 39 4.10 3.67 7.27
N HIS A 40 5.02 2.91 7.86
CA HIS A 40 5.26 2.95 9.30
C HIS A 40 6.37 3.92 9.66
N ARG A 41 7.48 3.87 8.90
CA ARG A 41 8.68 4.66 9.19
C ARG A 41 9.41 5.08 7.92
N PRO A 42 10.12 6.22 7.95
CA PRO A 42 11.01 6.58 6.87
C PRO A 42 12.12 5.54 6.65
N ALA A 43 12.50 5.31 5.40
CA ALA A 43 13.55 4.35 5.04
C ALA A 43 14.39 4.82 3.84
N THR A 44 15.66 4.45 3.83
CA THR A 44 16.60 4.72 2.73
C THR A 44 16.48 3.67 1.62
N ILE A 45 17.01 4.00 0.43
CA ILE A 45 17.16 3.04 -0.68
C ILE A 45 17.86 1.75 -0.24
N SER A 46 18.91 1.86 0.58
CA SER A 46 19.67 0.70 1.05
C SER A 46 18.85 -0.19 1.99
N GLN A 47 18.09 0.41 2.91
CA GLN A 47 17.22 -0.33 3.83
C GLN A 47 16.08 -1.03 3.09
N LEU A 48 15.42 -0.33 2.17
CA LEU A 48 14.34 -0.90 1.35
C LEU A 48 14.84 -2.03 0.44
N ALA A 49 16.03 -1.86 -0.17
CA ALA A 49 16.65 -2.90 -0.98
C ALA A 49 16.93 -4.17 -0.18
N ALA A 50 17.43 -4.03 1.04
CA ALA A 50 17.66 -5.17 1.93
C ALA A 50 16.35 -5.82 2.40
N GLN A 51 15.37 -5.02 2.83
CA GLN A 51 14.08 -5.51 3.33
C GLN A 51 13.28 -6.24 2.25
N LEU A 52 13.31 -5.76 1.01
CA LEU A 52 12.49 -6.29 -0.08
C LEU A 52 13.21 -7.31 -0.97
N ASP A 53 14.46 -7.67 -0.63
CA ASP A 53 15.38 -8.47 -1.45
C ASP A 53 15.45 -7.97 -2.90
N ALA A 54 15.75 -6.68 -3.06
CA ALA A 54 15.73 -5.99 -4.34
C ALA A 54 17.06 -5.26 -4.62
N LYS A 55 17.40 -5.11 -5.90
CA LYS A 55 18.58 -4.33 -6.31
C LYS A 55 18.37 -2.84 -6.02
N LYS A 56 19.37 -2.17 -5.42
CA LYS A 56 19.32 -0.74 -5.09
C LYS A 56 18.93 0.17 -6.27
N GLY A 57 19.47 -0.09 -7.46
CA GLY A 57 19.13 0.67 -8.67
C GLY A 57 17.65 0.54 -9.06
N ASN A 58 17.06 -0.65 -8.84
CA ASN A 58 15.64 -0.89 -9.09
C ASN A 58 14.76 -0.16 -8.07
N VAL A 59 15.13 -0.20 -6.80
CA VAL A 59 14.47 0.56 -5.73
C VAL A 59 14.52 2.06 -6.01
N ALA A 60 15.69 2.60 -6.37
CA ALA A 60 15.86 4.01 -6.69
C ALA A 60 14.97 4.46 -7.87
N HIS A 61 14.90 3.63 -8.92
CA HIS A 61 14.03 3.89 -10.06
C HIS A 61 12.55 3.95 -9.64
N HIS A 62 12.09 2.98 -8.86
CA HIS A 62 10.70 2.95 -8.42
C HIS A 62 10.33 4.06 -7.42
N LEU A 63 11.23 4.43 -6.52
CA LEU A 63 11.03 5.58 -5.62
C LEU A 63 10.93 6.89 -6.40
N LYS A 64 11.71 7.04 -7.48
CA LYS A 64 11.59 8.20 -8.36
C LYS A 64 10.19 8.29 -8.96
N VAL A 65 9.67 7.20 -9.52
CA VAL A 65 8.31 7.13 -10.10
C VAL A 65 7.25 7.43 -9.03
N LEU A 66 7.36 6.81 -7.84
CA LEU A 66 6.42 7.06 -6.75
C LEU A 66 6.44 8.53 -6.29
N ARG A 67 7.62 9.17 -6.26
CA ARG A 67 7.78 10.57 -5.87
C ARG A 67 7.21 11.51 -6.93
N GLU A 68 7.43 11.21 -8.21
CA GLU A 68 6.86 11.95 -9.34
C GLU A 68 5.32 11.86 -9.33
N ALA A 69 4.77 10.72 -8.94
CA ALA A 69 3.33 10.53 -8.72
C ALA A 69 2.81 11.14 -7.40
N GLY A 70 3.66 11.76 -6.59
CA GLY A 70 3.27 12.36 -5.30
C GLY A 70 2.92 11.37 -4.19
N LEU A 71 3.23 10.08 -4.36
CA LEU A 71 2.88 9.02 -3.41
C LEU A 71 3.92 8.87 -2.28
N VAL A 72 5.15 9.33 -2.51
CA VAL A 72 6.21 9.37 -1.49
C VAL A 72 6.96 10.70 -1.55
N HIS A 73 7.56 11.09 -0.43
CA HIS A 73 8.44 12.26 -0.34
C HIS A 73 9.72 11.91 0.45
N VAL A 74 10.70 12.81 0.43
CA VAL A 74 11.89 12.71 1.28
C VAL A 74 11.56 13.37 2.63
N ALA A 75 11.46 12.57 3.68
CA ALA A 75 11.13 13.04 5.03
C ALA A 75 12.32 13.70 5.70
N GLU A 76 13.52 13.13 5.51
CA GLU A 76 14.76 13.70 6.05
C GLU A 76 15.98 13.31 5.21
N THR A 77 17.07 14.04 5.42
CA THR A 77 18.38 13.73 4.82
C THR A 77 19.46 13.73 5.88
N ARG A 78 20.39 12.77 5.81
CA ARG A 78 21.47 12.62 6.77
C ARG A 78 22.83 12.56 6.08
N GLN A 79 23.81 13.30 6.60
CA GLN A 79 25.20 13.16 6.17
C GLN A 79 25.83 11.90 6.77
N VAL A 80 26.48 11.10 5.91
CA VAL A 80 27.20 9.89 6.28
C VAL A 80 28.60 9.91 5.67
N ARG A 81 29.47 8.99 6.11
CA ARG A 81 30.88 8.91 5.68
C ARG A 81 31.08 8.72 4.16
N GLY A 82 30.01 8.45 3.40
CA GLY A 82 30.01 8.24 1.95
C GLY A 82 29.07 9.16 1.16
N GLY A 83 28.53 10.23 1.76
CA GLY A 83 27.64 11.19 1.07
C GLY A 83 26.39 11.53 1.89
N THR A 84 25.30 11.88 1.19
CA THR A 84 24.02 12.22 1.81
C THR A 84 23.01 11.10 1.58
N GLU A 85 22.48 10.52 2.65
CA GLU A 85 21.37 9.58 2.60
C GLU A 85 20.04 10.33 2.64
N GLN A 86 19.07 9.86 1.84
CA GLN A 86 17.70 10.36 1.82
C GLN A 86 16.78 9.29 2.39
N TYR A 87 15.94 9.68 3.35
CA TYR A 87 14.91 8.84 3.94
C TYR A 87 13.59 9.19 3.28
N TYR A 88 12.98 8.19 2.65
CA TYR A 88 11.69 8.32 1.97
C TYR A 88 10.57 7.94 2.93
N GLN A 89 9.39 8.50 2.74
CA GLN A 89 8.16 8.16 3.46
C GLN A 89 6.95 8.30 2.54
N ARG A 90 5.85 7.58 2.80
CA ARG A 90 4.56 7.85 2.14
C ARG A 90 4.12 9.29 2.39
N THR A 91 3.44 9.87 1.41
CA THR A 91 2.85 11.22 1.52
C THR A 91 1.69 11.29 2.52
N ALA A 92 0.93 10.19 2.64
CA ALA A 92 -0.20 10.08 3.56
C ALA A 92 -0.17 8.73 4.29
N ARG A 93 -0.78 8.69 5.47
CA ARG A 93 -0.90 7.46 6.28
C ARG A 93 -1.88 6.49 5.63
N GLN A 94 -3.03 7.02 5.24
CA GLN A 94 -4.06 6.31 4.49
C GLN A 94 -4.06 6.77 3.04
N MET A 95 -4.17 5.82 2.11
CA MET A 95 -4.29 6.08 0.68
C MET A 95 -5.59 5.45 0.19
N VAL A 96 -6.55 6.28 -0.22
CA VAL A 96 -7.88 5.84 -0.67
C VAL A 96 -7.93 5.91 -2.17
N VAL A 97 -8.20 4.78 -2.82
CA VAL A 97 -8.39 4.74 -4.28
C VAL A 97 -9.85 5.01 -4.57
N ALA A 98 -10.17 6.21 -5.08
CA ALA A 98 -11.54 6.62 -5.34
C ALA A 98 -12.25 5.67 -6.32
N GLU A 99 -11.53 5.21 -7.35
CA GLU A 99 -12.00 4.22 -8.31
C GLU A 99 -10.91 3.16 -8.56
N PRO A 100 -11.02 1.96 -7.95
CA PRO A 100 -10.05 0.90 -8.15
C PRO A 100 -9.96 0.46 -9.62
N GLN A 101 -8.77 0.57 -10.20
CA GLN A 101 -8.49 0.07 -11.54
C GLN A 101 -7.98 -1.37 -11.50
N ALA A 102 -8.39 -2.20 -12.46
CA ALA A 102 -8.04 -3.63 -12.50
C ALA A 102 -6.52 -3.89 -12.39
N ALA A 103 -5.70 -3.11 -13.11
CA ALA A 103 -4.23 -3.25 -13.07
C ALA A 103 -3.65 -2.89 -11.69
N GLY A 104 -4.16 -1.82 -11.06
CA GLY A 104 -3.77 -1.41 -9.71
C GLY A 104 -4.15 -2.45 -8.66
N THR A 105 -5.40 -2.94 -8.71
CA THR A 105 -5.89 -4.01 -7.83
C THR A 105 -5.08 -5.29 -8.00
N ALA A 106 -4.80 -5.72 -9.23
CA ALA A 106 -3.99 -6.91 -9.50
C ALA A 106 -2.56 -6.76 -8.95
N ALA A 107 -1.94 -5.60 -9.14
CA ALA A 107 -0.60 -5.32 -8.61
C ALA A 107 -0.57 -5.29 -7.08
N MET A 108 -1.60 -4.74 -6.43
CA MET A 108 -1.75 -4.75 -4.99
C MET A 108 -1.90 -6.18 -4.45
N LEU A 109 -2.80 -6.98 -5.04
CA LEU A 109 -2.96 -8.39 -4.66
C LEU A 109 -1.68 -9.20 -4.86
N ALA A 110 -0.94 -8.96 -5.95
CA ALA A 110 0.35 -9.61 -6.19
C ALA A 110 1.44 -9.18 -5.19
N ALA A 111 1.39 -7.95 -4.69
CA ALA A 111 2.28 -7.48 -3.64
C ALA A 111 1.95 -8.13 -2.29
N ILE A 112 0.66 -8.22 -1.94
CA ILE A 112 0.18 -8.90 -0.73
C ILE A 112 0.55 -10.39 -0.76
N ALA A 113 0.36 -11.06 -1.90
CA ALA A 113 0.74 -12.48 -2.04
C ALA A 113 2.22 -12.72 -1.70
N GLN A 114 3.13 -11.86 -2.18
CA GLN A 114 4.55 -11.93 -1.82
C GLN A 114 4.82 -11.66 -0.34
N GLU A 115 4.06 -10.77 0.29
CA GLU A 115 4.19 -10.49 1.73
C GLU A 115 3.73 -11.69 2.57
N LEU A 116 2.64 -12.35 2.16
CA LEU A 116 2.17 -13.59 2.78
C LEU A 116 3.21 -14.72 2.68
N ASP A 117 3.87 -14.86 1.52
CA ASP A 117 4.93 -15.87 1.32
C ASP A 117 6.15 -15.65 2.24
N LEU A 118 6.41 -14.40 2.64
CA LEU A 118 7.52 -14.01 3.51
C LEU A 118 7.10 -13.90 4.99
N SER A 119 5.82 -14.07 5.31
CA SER A 119 5.29 -13.88 6.66
C SER A 119 5.87 -14.92 7.62
N PRO A 120 6.39 -14.51 8.81
CA PRO A 120 6.87 -15.44 9.81
C PRO A 120 5.73 -16.08 10.63
N ALA A 121 4.50 -15.60 10.50
CA ALA A 121 3.34 -16.05 11.24
C ALA A 121 2.39 -16.92 10.39
N GLU A 122 1.63 -17.80 11.05
CA GLU A 122 0.58 -18.57 10.38
C GLU A 122 -0.46 -17.62 9.76
N THR A 123 -0.68 -17.77 8.46
CA THR A 123 -1.60 -16.91 7.71
C THR A 123 -3.01 -17.48 7.78
N HIS A 124 -3.93 -16.72 8.38
CA HIS A 124 -5.36 -17.04 8.34
C HIS A 124 -6.03 -16.38 7.12
N LEU A 125 -6.25 -17.16 6.05
CA LEU A 125 -6.94 -16.68 4.84
C LEU A 125 -8.27 -17.41 4.66
N THR A 126 -9.37 -16.65 4.64
CA THR A 126 -10.72 -17.18 4.42
C THR A 126 -11.30 -16.64 3.12
N LEU A 127 -11.70 -17.53 2.21
CA LEU A 127 -12.42 -17.19 0.99
C LEU A 127 -13.76 -17.93 0.96
N ARG A 128 -14.87 -17.19 0.99
CA ARG A 128 -16.23 -17.75 0.92
C ARG A 128 -17.12 -16.87 0.04
N HIS A 129 -17.94 -17.51 -0.79
CA HIS A 129 -19.01 -16.82 -1.52
C HIS A 129 -20.32 -16.94 -0.74
N LEU A 130 -20.95 -15.79 -0.47
CA LEU A 130 -22.21 -15.71 0.26
C LEU A 130 -23.31 -15.19 -0.68
N ARG A 131 -24.53 -15.74 -0.56
CA ARG A 131 -25.70 -15.20 -1.24
C ARG A 131 -26.31 -14.09 -0.38
N LEU A 132 -26.14 -12.84 -0.80
CA LEU A 132 -26.60 -11.66 -0.10
C LEU A 132 -27.52 -10.82 -1.00
N SER A 133 -28.51 -10.15 -0.40
CA SER A 133 -29.20 -9.05 -1.08
C SER A 133 -28.28 -7.83 -1.18
N PRO A 134 -28.52 -6.88 -2.10
CA PRO A 134 -27.70 -5.66 -2.19
C PRO A 134 -27.62 -4.88 -0.86
N ALA A 135 -28.72 -4.81 -0.11
CA ALA A 135 -28.75 -4.17 1.20
C ALA A 135 -27.84 -4.88 2.22
N LYS A 136 -27.89 -6.21 2.30
CA LYS A 136 -27.04 -7.01 3.19
C LYS A 136 -25.57 -6.99 2.78
N ALA A 137 -25.28 -6.93 1.48
CA ALA A 137 -23.91 -6.79 0.98
C ALA A 137 -23.31 -5.45 1.41
N ARG A 138 -24.06 -4.35 1.26
CA ARG A 138 -23.63 -3.02 1.72
C ARG A 138 -23.42 -2.99 3.24
N GLU A 139 -24.38 -3.50 4.01
CA GLU A 139 -24.29 -3.58 5.48
C GLU A 139 -23.06 -4.38 5.94
N LEU A 140 -22.79 -5.54 5.31
CA LEU A 140 -21.61 -6.34 5.62
C LEU A 140 -20.31 -5.60 5.26
N GLY A 141 -20.27 -4.92 4.12
CA GLY A 141 -19.11 -4.11 3.70
C GLY A 141 -18.80 -2.98 4.68
N GLU A 142 -19.83 -2.22 5.08
CA GLU A 142 -19.73 -1.14 6.07
C GLU A 142 -19.26 -1.68 7.44
N ALA A 143 -19.80 -2.82 7.89
CA ALA A 143 -19.41 -3.43 9.15
C ALA A 143 -17.95 -3.92 9.15
N LEU A 144 -17.50 -4.52 8.03
CA LEU A 144 -16.11 -4.98 7.90
C LEU A 144 -15.13 -3.79 7.85
N ALA A 145 -15.46 -2.72 7.14
CA ALA A 145 -14.64 -1.51 7.10
C ALA A 145 -14.52 -0.89 8.50
N LYS A 146 -15.65 -0.71 9.19
CA LYS A 146 -15.70 -0.19 10.55
C LYS A 146 -14.86 -1.01 11.53
N LEU A 147 -14.88 -2.34 11.42
CA LEU A 147 -14.08 -3.22 12.28
C LEU A 147 -12.57 -2.97 12.12
N VAL A 148 -12.11 -2.66 10.91
CA VAL A 148 -10.70 -2.33 10.64
C VAL A 148 -10.37 -0.92 11.10
N ASP A 149 -11.25 0.06 10.81
CA ASP A 149 -11.04 1.47 11.17
C ASP A 149 -11.03 1.70 12.69
N GLU A 150 -11.76 0.90 13.46
CA GLU A 150 -11.84 0.98 14.93
C GLU A 150 -10.82 0.08 15.65
N ALA A 151 -9.91 -0.59 14.92
CA ALA A 151 -8.92 -1.47 15.54
C ALA A 151 -7.91 -0.67 16.38
N GLU A 152 -7.72 -1.07 17.64
CA GLU A 152 -6.74 -0.42 18.53
C GLU A 152 -5.31 -0.82 18.13
N GLU A 153 -4.47 0.18 17.82
CA GLU A 153 -3.05 -0.03 17.56
C GLU A 153 -2.25 -0.14 18.87
N ASN A 154 -1.35 -1.12 18.94
CA ASN A 154 -0.41 -1.28 20.04
C ASN A 154 0.84 -0.40 19.82
N ALA A 155 1.75 -0.41 20.81
CA ALA A 155 3.01 0.32 20.74
C ALA A 155 3.88 -0.07 19.51
N GLU A 156 4.74 0.85 19.08
CA GLU A 156 5.57 0.73 17.86
C GLU A 156 6.57 -0.45 17.87
N ASP A 157 6.81 -1.09 19.03
CA ASP A 157 7.68 -2.25 19.16
C ASP A 157 6.99 -3.57 18.77
N GLN A 158 5.68 -3.56 18.56
CA GLN A 158 4.91 -4.73 18.16
C GLN A 158 5.00 -5.00 16.64
N PRO A 159 4.81 -6.25 16.21
CA PRO A 159 4.77 -6.59 14.78
C PRO A 159 3.63 -5.88 14.06
N VAL A 160 3.93 -5.37 12.88
CA VAL A 160 2.92 -4.84 11.95
C VAL A 160 2.16 -6.00 11.32
N HIS A 161 0.83 -5.92 11.32
CA HIS A 161 -0.04 -6.88 10.67
C HIS A 161 -0.77 -6.22 9.50
N GLY A 162 -0.62 -6.77 8.29
CA GLY A 162 -1.40 -6.35 7.13
C GLY A 162 -2.81 -6.94 7.18
N VAL A 163 -3.83 -6.12 6.91
CA VAL A 163 -5.23 -6.55 6.84
C VAL A 163 -5.78 -6.27 5.43
N LEU A 164 -6.25 -7.32 4.77
CA LEU A 164 -6.96 -7.22 3.49
C LEU A 164 -8.41 -7.67 3.67
N VAL A 165 -9.34 -6.73 3.48
CA VAL A 165 -10.77 -7.02 3.41
C VAL A 165 -11.24 -6.73 1.99
N ALA A 166 -11.82 -7.73 1.33
CA ALA A 166 -12.43 -7.57 0.01
C ALA A 166 -13.83 -8.18 0.00
N LEU A 167 -14.83 -7.36 -0.28
CA LEU A 167 -16.18 -7.80 -0.62
C LEU A 167 -16.44 -7.48 -2.08
N TYR A 168 -16.70 -8.52 -2.88
CA TYR A 168 -16.98 -8.39 -4.31
C TYR A 168 -18.18 -9.24 -4.70
N GLN A 169 -18.88 -8.83 -5.75
CA GLN A 169 -19.89 -9.65 -6.37
C GLN A 169 -19.21 -10.62 -7.34
N GLN A 170 -19.47 -11.91 -7.18
CA GLN A 170 -18.96 -12.92 -8.10
C GLN A 170 -19.49 -12.64 -9.52
N ALA A 171 -18.59 -12.58 -10.51
CA ALA A 171 -18.98 -12.54 -11.90
C ALA A 171 -19.66 -13.87 -12.27
N LEU A 172 -20.85 -13.80 -12.86
CA LEU A 172 -21.47 -14.97 -13.46
C LEU A 172 -20.61 -15.38 -14.67
N PRO A 173 -20.33 -16.69 -14.85
CA PRO A 173 -19.70 -17.13 -16.09
C PRO A 173 -20.56 -16.67 -17.26
N THR A 174 -19.99 -15.85 -18.14
CA THR A 174 -20.62 -15.55 -19.43
C THR A 174 -20.73 -16.88 -20.16
N SER A 175 -21.95 -17.36 -20.38
CA SER A 175 -22.19 -18.53 -21.20
C SER A 175 -21.66 -18.25 -22.60
N THR A 176 -20.44 -18.69 -22.89
CA THR A 176 -19.99 -18.89 -24.26
C THR A 176 -20.83 -20.03 -24.82
N THR A 177 -21.94 -19.68 -25.45
CA THR A 177 -22.65 -20.56 -26.37
C THR A 177 -21.70 -20.82 -27.53
N SER A 178 -20.95 -21.91 -27.45
CA SER A 178 -20.30 -22.52 -28.61
C SER A 178 -21.43 -23.01 -29.52
N SER A 179 -21.73 -22.28 -30.60
CA SER A 179 -22.47 -22.86 -31.71
C SER A 179 -21.51 -23.68 -32.55
N ALA A 180 -21.93 -24.92 -32.81
CA ALA A 180 -21.27 -25.96 -33.59
C ALA A 180 -20.88 -25.53 -35.01
#